data_AF-A0A7S1CY96-F1
#
_entry.id   AF-A0A7S1CY96-F1
#
_cell.length_a   1.000
_cell.length_b   1.000
_cell.length_c   1.000
_cell.angle_alpha   90.00
_cell.angle_beta   90.00
_cell.angle_gamma   90.00
#
_symmetry.space_group_name_H-M   'P 1'
#
loop_
_entity.id
_entity.type
_entity.pdbx_description
1 polymer ?
#
loop_
_entity_poly.entity_id
_entity_poly.type
_entity_poly.pdbx_seq_one_letter_code
_entity_poly.pdbx_strand_id
1 'polypeptide(L)'
;YRVVMSKGSTKLDMRGRCSAGQRVLASIVIRLALAETFCVNCGCIALDEPTVNLDYNNKRGLAIALAQIISARAQQSNFQLLVITHDEEFVTMMKSELAGQTGFSMPDRYFQVRREEGVDGKYYSKINAIDWDELV
;
A
#
# COMPACT_ATOMS: atom_id res chain seq x y z
N TYR A 1 14.29 -15.89 12.06
CA TYR A 1 13.68 -16.21 10.75
C TYR A 1 14.66 -15.81 9.64
N ARG A 2 14.56 -16.41 8.44
CA ARG A 2 15.30 -15.96 7.24
C ARG A 2 14.33 -15.86 6.07
N VAL A 3 14.52 -14.87 5.21
CA VAL A 3 13.69 -14.69 4.01
C VAL A 3 14.44 -15.26 2.81
N VAL A 4 13.81 -16.21 2.11
CA VAL A 4 14.44 -16.95 1.01
C VAL A 4 13.58 -16.76 -0.24
N MET A 5 14.21 -16.36 -1.34
CA MET A 5 13.59 -16.32 -2.65
C MET A 5 13.77 -17.68 -3.33
N SER A 6 12.69 -18.23 -3.90
CA SER A 6 12.74 -19.46 -4.68
C SER A 6 12.37 -19.17 -6.13
N LYS A 7 13.18 -19.66 -7.07
CA LYS A 7 12.88 -19.63 -8.51
C LYS A 7 13.17 -21.00 -9.10
N GLY A 8 12.11 -21.72 -9.50
CA GLY A 8 12.22 -23.13 -9.86
C GLY A 8 12.72 -23.95 -8.67
N SER A 9 13.78 -24.74 -8.88
CA SER A 9 14.45 -25.54 -7.85
C SER A 9 15.51 -24.77 -7.05
N THR A 10 15.85 -23.54 -7.45
CA THR A 10 16.91 -22.76 -6.80
C THR A 10 16.35 -21.91 -5.68
N LYS A 11 16.99 -21.99 -4.51
CA LYS A 11 16.70 -21.17 -3.32
C LYS A 11 17.88 -20.24 -3.03
N LEU A 12 17.59 -18.96 -2.78
CA LEU A 12 18.58 -17.94 -2.48
C LEU A 12 18.18 -17.17 -1.22
N ASP A 13 19.11 -17.01 -0.28
CA ASP A 13 18.91 -16.12 0.87
C ASP A 13 18.80 -14.68 0.34
N MET A 14 17.76 -13.95 0.75
CA MET A 14 17.56 -12.58 0.30
C MET A 14 18.58 -11.62 0.92
N ARG A 15 19.17 -11.93 2.09
CA ARG A 15 20.09 -11.03 2.78
C ARG A 15 21.33 -10.74 1.92
N GLY A 16 21.49 -9.48 1.51
CA GLY A 16 22.63 -9.03 0.68
C GLY A 16 22.59 -9.51 -0.78
N ARG A 17 21.48 -10.10 -1.24
CA ARG A 17 21.35 -10.71 -2.58
C ARG A 17 20.10 -10.29 -3.35
N CYS A 18 19.26 -9.43 -2.77
CA CYS A 18 18.03 -8.93 -3.40
C CYS A 18 18.09 -7.41 -3.62
N SER A 19 17.34 -6.95 -4.62
CA SER A 19 17.23 -5.51 -4.93
C SER A 19 16.46 -4.76 -3.83
N ALA A 20 16.55 -3.43 -3.84
CA ALA A 20 15.78 -2.58 -2.94
C ALA A 20 14.26 -2.86 -3.07
N GLY A 21 13.73 -2.94 -4.29
CA GLY A 21 12.32 -3.25 -4.54
C GLY A 21 11.90 -4.62 -4.02
N GLN A 22 12.72 -5.67 -4.22
CA GLN A 22 12.45 -7.00 -3.67
C GLN A 22 12.40 -7.02 -2.15
N ARG A 23 13.27 -6.25 -1.48
CA ARG A 23 13.25 -6.10 -0.02
C ARG A 23 11.99 -5.42 0.48
N VAL A 24 11.56 -4.35 -0.20
CA VAL A 24 10.35 -3.60 0.16
C VAL A 24 9.11 -4.49 0.00
N LEU A 25 8.96 -5.16 -1.14
CA LEU A 25 7.84 -6.08 -1.38
C LEU A 25 7.81 -7.23 -0.37
N ALA A 26 8.94 -7.91 -0.15
CA ALA A 26 9.00 -9.00 0.82
C ALA A 26 8.69 -8.51 2.25
N SER A 27 9.18 -7.33 2.64
CA SER A 27 8.88 -6.71 3.93
C SER A 27 7.39 -6.43 4.10
N ILE A 28 6.71 -5.93 3.06
CA ILE A 28 5.26 -5.66 3.10
C ILE A 28 4.48 -6.96 3.23
N VAL A 29 4.75 -7.96 2.40
CA VAL A 29 4.07 -9.27 2.44
C VAL A 29 4.25 -9.95 3.80
N ILE A 30 5.46 -9.93 4.36
CA ILE A 30 5.72 -10.51 5.69
C ILE A 30 4.93 -9.75 6.76
N ARG A 31 4.92 -8.41 6.72
CA ARG A 31 4.14 -7.60 7.67
C ARG A 31 2.64 -7.89 7.59
N LEU A 32 2.09 -8.07 6.39
CA LEU A 32 0.69 -8.46 6.17
C LEU A 32 0.37 -9.84 6.76
N ALA A 33 1.24 -10.83 6.55
CA ALA A 33 1.08 -12.17 7.10
C ALA A 33 1.20 -12.19 8.63
N LEU A 34 2.11 -11.39 9.20
CA LEU A 34 2.25 -11.24 10.64
C LEU A 34 1.02 -10.55 11.26
N ALA A 35 0.54 -9.46 10.66
CA ALA A 35 -0.67 -8.78 11.12
C ALA A 35 -1.89 -9.73 11.10
N GLU A 36 -2.03 -10.56 10.07
CA GLU A 36 -3.09 -11.57 10.03
C GLU A 36 -2.95 -12.64 11.13
N THR A 37 -1.73 -13.14 11.35
CA THR A 37 -1.48 -14.22 12.31
C THR A 37 -1.64 -13.75 13.76
N PHE A 38 -1.21 -12.52 14.06
CA PHE A 38 -1.10 -12.02 15.42
C PHE A 38 -2.22 -11.05 15.81
N CYS A 39 -2.84 -10.35 14.86
CA CYS A 39 -3.88 -9.36 15.13
C CYS A 39 -5.28 -9.88 14.79
N VAL A 40 -5.69 -10.97 15.45
CA VAL A 40 -6.96 -11.70 15.24
C VAL A 40 -8.19 -10.77 15.23
N ASN A 41 -8.14 -9.66 15.98
CA ASN A 41 -9.24 -8.70 16.11
C ASN A 41 -8.91 -7.29 15.56
N CYS A 42 -7.75 -7.07 14.93
CA CYS A 42 -7.33 -5.77 14.41
C CYS A 42 -6.38 -5.93 13.21
N GLY A 43 -6.90 -6.30 12.05
CA GLY A 43 -6.13 -6.40 10.80
C GLY A 43 -5.88 -5.04 10.16
N CYS A 44 -5.52 -4.02 10.96
CA CYS A 44 -5.16 -2.70 10.47
C CYS A 44 -3.67 -2.65 10.11
N ILE A 45 -3.38 -2.20 8.90
CA ILE A 45 -2.01 -2.04 8.38
C ILE A 45 -1.89 -0.64 7.82
N ALA A 46 -0.87 0.09 8.28
CA ALA A 46 -0.50 1.39 7.74
C ALA A 46 0.80 1.27 6.94
N LEU A 47 0.78 1.77 5.71
CA LEU A 47 1.93 1.91 4.83
C LEU A 47 2.22 3.39 4.67
N ASP A 48 3.24 3.87 5.37
CA ASP A 48 3.72 5.24 5.28
C ASP A 48 4.81 5.35 4.21
N GLU A 49 4.53 6.12 3.16
CA GLU A 49 5.39 6.38 2.00
C GLU A 49 6.02 5.11 1.41
N PRO A 50 5.21 4.13 0.95
CA PRO A 50 5.72 2.81 0.59
C PRO A 50 6.50 2.77 -0.73
N THR A 51 6.51 3.87 -1.49
CA THR A 51 7.22 4.01 -2.76
C THR A 51 8.62 4.62 -2.63
N VAL A 52 9.04 4.99 -1.42
CA VAL A 52 10.37 5.60 -1.18
C VAL A 52 11.47 4.67 -1.70
N ASN A 53 12.33 5.22 -2.58
CA ASN A 53 13.42 4.52 -3.27
C ASN A 53 12.97 3.40 -4.23
N LEU A 54 11.73 3.40 -4.71
CA LEU A 54 11.26 2.49 -5.76
C LEU A 54 11.28 3.16 -7.14
N ASP A 55 11.83 2.45 -8.13
CA ASP A 55 11.62 2.79 -9.54
C ASP A 55 10.20 2.45 -10.00
N TYR A 56 9.82 2.94 -11.18
CA TYR A 56 8.50 2.76 -11.78
C TYR A 56 8.02 1.29 -11.78
N ASN A 57 8.88 0.36 -12.18
CA ASN A 57 8.53 -1.06 -12.28
C ASN A 57 8.23 -1.65 -10.90
N ASN A 58 9.01 -1.27 -9.88
CA ASN A 58 8.79 -1.70 -8.51
C ASN A 58 7.57 -1.03 -7.87
N LYS A 59 7.29 0.24 -8.18
CA LYS A 59 6.03 0.92 -7.77
C LYS A 59 4.81 0.20 -8.33
N ARG A 60 4.84 -0.13 -9.64
CA ARG A 60 3.76 -0.89 -10.28
C ARG A 60 3.60 -2.28 -9.68
N GLY A 61 4.71 -2.99 -9.43
CA GLY A 61 4.68 -4.29 -8.77
C GLY A 61 4.08 -4.23 -7.36
N LEU A 62 4.35 -3.16 -6.62
CA LEU A 62 3.73 -2.89 -5.33
C LEU A 62 2.22 -2.63 -5.47
N ALA A 63 1.79 -1.82 -6.44
CA ALA A 63 0.38 -1.55 -6.68
C ALA A 63 -0.41 -2.82 -7.01
N ILE A 64 0.12 -3.68 -7.90
CA ILE A 64 -0.45 -4.99 -8.23
C ILE A 64 -0.60 -5.85 -6.98
N ALA A 65 0.47 -5.94 -6.17
CA ALA A 65 0.45 -6.75 -4.96
C ALA A 65 -0.62 -6.26 -3.97
N LEU A 66 -0.69 -4.94 -3.72
CA LEU A 66 -1.68 -4.37 -2.81
C LEU A 66 -3.11 -4.57 -3.31
N ALA A 67 -3.38 -4.40 -4.61
CA ALA A 67 -4.70 -4.64 -5.20
C ALA A 67 -5.14 -6.10 -5.00
N GLN A 68 -4.24 -7.06 -5.24
CA GLN A 68 -4.51 -8.49 -5.00
C GLN A 68 -4.81 -8.78 -3.53
N ILE A 69 -4.06 -8.17 -2.61
CA ILE A 69 -4.27 -8.32 -1.17
C ILE A 69 -5.63 -7.77 -0.76
N ILE A 70 -6.00 -6.58 -1.23
CA ILE A 70 -7.29 -5.94 -0.94
C ILE A 70 -8.43 -6.84 -1.45
N SER A 71 -8.38 -7.30 -2.70
CA SER A 71 -9.40 -8.18 -3.27
C SER A 71 -9.51 -9.51 -2.52
N ALA A 72 -8.39 -10.18 -2.24
CA ALA A 72 -8.37 -11.46 -1.53
C ALA A 72 -8.91 -11.37 -0.09
N ARG A 73 -8.83 -10.17 0.51
CA ARG A 73 -9.23 -9.93 1.90
C ARG A 73 -10.51 -9.12 2.04
N ALA A 74 -11.17 -8.75 0.94
CA ALA A 74 -12.36 -7.91 0.96
C ALA A 74 -13.54 -8.50 1.76
N GLN A 75 -13.60 -9.83 1.86
CA GLN A 75 -14.64 -10.54 2.62
C GLN A 75 -14.26 -10.74 4.10
N GLN A 76 -13.02 -10.41 4.51
CA GLN A 76 -12.61 -10.49 5.91
C GLN A 76 -13.12 -9.25 6.66
N SER A 77 -13.90 -9.45 7.72
CA SER A 77 -14.51 -8.36 8.50
C SER A 77 -13.51 -7.43 9.20
N ASN A 78 -12.26 -7.89 9.39
CA ASN A 78 -11.28 -7.23 10.26
C ASN A 78 -10.08 -6.67 9.49
N PHE A 79 -10.16 -6.51 8.16
CA PHE A 79 -9.05 -5.99 7.36
C PHE A 79 -9.20 -4.49 7.08
N GLN A 80 -8.17 -3.71 7.41
CA GLN A 80 -8.09 -2.29 7.10
C GLN A 80 -6.68 -1.96 6.59
N LEU A 81 -6.59 -1.32 5.44
CA LEU A 81 -5.33 -0.85 4.87
C LEU A 81 -5.36 0.68 4.76
N LEU A 82 -4.40 1.33 5.40
CA LEU A 82 -4.13 2.75 5.26
C LEU A 82 -2.84 2.93 4.45
N VAL A 83 -2.91 3.72 3.38
CA VAL A 83 -1.74 4.10 2.58
C VAL A 83 -1.58 5.60 2.66
N ILE A 84 -0.39 6.05 3.04
CA ILE A 84 0.02 7.46 3.06
C ILE A 84 1.10 7.61 2.01
N THR A 85 0.90 8.54 1.09
CA THR A 85 1.83 8.77 -0.02
C THR A 85 1.67 10.20 -0.55
N HIS A 86 2.78 10.80 -0.98
CA HIS A 86 2.78 12.00 -1.82
C HIS A 86 3.03 11.68 -3.31
N ASP A 87 3.15 10.40 -3.65
CA ASP A 87 3.37 9.90 -5.01
C ASP A 87 2.03 9.74 -5.75
N GLU A 88 1.59 10.79 -6.45
CA GLU A 88 0.34 10.80 -7.20
C GLU A 88 0.32 9.70 -8.29
N GLU A 89 1.45 9.47 -8.96
CA GLU A 89 1.58 8.43 -9.98
C GLU A 89 1.27 7.04 -9.42
N PHE A 90 1.77 6.73 -8.22
CA PHE A 90 1.47 5.48 -7.54
C PHE A 90 -0.01 5.35 -7.17
N VAL A 91 -0.67 6.44 -6.78
CA VAL A 91 -2.11 6.46 -6.47
C VAL A 91 -2.93 6.17 -7.73
N THR A 92 -2.56 6.74 -8.88
CA THR A 92 -3.18 6.42 -10.18
C THR A 92 -2.94 4.96 -10.59
N MET A 93 -1.73 4.42 -10.37
CA MET A 93 -1.45 2.99 -10.58
C MET A 93 -2.36 2.12 -9.69
N MET A 94 -2.50 2.46 -8.41
CA MET A 94 -3.39 1.74 -7.48
C MET A 94 -4.84 1.76 -7.97
N LYS A 95 -5.37 2.91 -8.42
CA LYS A 95 -6.73 3.01 -8.98
C LYS A 95 -6.90 2.07 -10.19
N SER A 96 -5.93 2.06 -11.10
CA SER A 96 -5.95 1.18 -12.27
C SER A 96 -5.90 -0.30 -11.92
N GLU A 97 -4.99 -0.70 -11.02
CA GLU A 97 -4.83 -2.12 -10.63
C GLU A 97 -6.03 -2.61 -9.80
N LEU A 98 -6.63 -1.75 -8.97
CA LEU A 98 -7.86 -2.04 -8.22
C LEU A 98 -9.07 -2.23 -9.14
N ALA A 99 -9.22 -1.38 -10.17
CA ALA A 99 -10.31 -1.50 -11.15
C ALA A 99 -10.25 -2.82 -11.95
N GLY A 100 -9.06 -3.44 -12.06
CA GLY A 100 -8.89 -4.76 -12.67
C GLY A 100 -9.23 -5.94 -11.76
N GLN A 101 -9.42 -5.72 -10.46
CA GLN A 101 -9.81 -6.77 -9.51
C GLN A 101 -11.34 -6.86 -9.39
N THR A 102 -11.85 -8.02 -8.97
CA THR A 102 -13.28 -8.25 -8.74
C THR A 102 -13.54 -8.67 -7.29
N GLY A 103 -14.81 -8.68 -6.88
CA GLY A 103 -15.22 -9.19 -5.55
C GLY A 103 -15.07 -8.22 -4.39
N PHE A 104 -14.83 -6.93 -4.67
CA PHE A 104 -14.78 -5.86 -3.67
C PHE A 104 -15.29 -4.54 -4.28
N SER A 105 -15.74 -3.63 -3.42
CA SER A 105 -16.10 -2.27 -3.83
C SER A 105 -14.87 -1.38 -3.84
N MET A 106 -14.76 -0.51 -4.83
CA MET A 106 -13.73 0.54 -4.85
C MET A 106 -13.87 1.44 -3.61
N PRO A 107 -12.78 2.08 -3.15
CA PRO A 107 -12.88 3.10 -2.12
C PRO A 107 -13.83 4.21 -2.54
N ASP A 108 -14.66 4.73 -1.64
CA ASP A 108 -15.54 5.85 -1.94
C ASP A 108 -14.76 7.17 -2.03
N ARG A 109 -13.77 7.33 -1.15
CA ARG A 109 -13.01 8.58 -0.98
C ARG A 109 -11.54 8.33 -0.67
N TYR A 110 -10.73 9.33 -0.97
CA TYR A 110 -9.39 9.48 -0.41
C TYR A 110 -9.28 10.79 0.37
N PHE A 111 -8.29 10.88 1.24
CA PHE A 111 -8.08 12.05 2.09
C PHE A 111 -6.81 12.77 1.67
N GLN A 112 -6.95 14.04 1.31
CA GLN A 112 -5.82 14.90 1.00
C GLN A 112 -5.53 15.83 2.17
N VAL A 113 -4.27 15.83 2.61
CA VAL A 113 -3.79 16.70 3.68
C VAL A 113 -3.02 17.86 3.07
N ARG A 114 -3.42 19.10 3.38
CA ARG A 114 -2.75 20.33 2.92
C ARG A 114 -2.49 21.28 4.09
N ARG A 115 -1.48 22.12 3.95
CA ARG A 115 -1.19 23.20 4.88
C ARG A 115 -1.88 24.47 4.37
N GLU A 116 -2.75 25.06 5.17
CA GLU A 116 -3.45 26.32 4.89
C GLU A 116 -3.10 27.37 5.93
N GLU A 117 -3.08 28.64 5.54
CA GLU A 117 -2.88 29.78 6.44
C GLU A 117 -4.23 30.25 6.99
N GLY A 118 -4.34 30.31 8.31
CA GLY A 118 -5.50 30.82 9.04
C GLY A 118 -5.52 32.34 9.09
N VAL A 119 -6.67 32.87 9.51
CA VAL A 119 -6.90 34.32 9.62
C VAL A 119 -5.99 35.00 10.66
N ASP A 120 -5.42 34.22 11.59
CA ASP A 120 -4.47 34.67 12.60
C ASP A 120 -3.00 34.60 12.12
N GLY A 121 -2.76 34.34 10.83
CA GLY A 121 -1.44 34.19 10.23
C GLY A 121 -0.71 32.90 10.61
N LYS A 122 -1.39 31.96 11.31
CA LYS A 122 -0.82 30.65 11.65
C LYS A 122 -1.20 29.62 10.60
N TYR A 123 -0.34 28.61 10.44
CA TYR A 123 -0.60 27.51 9.53
C TYR A 123 -1.26 26.33 10.23
N TYR A 124 -2.24 25.73 9.57
CA TYR A 124 -2.98 24.57 10.04
C TYR A 124 -2.98 23.47 8.97
N SER A 125 -3.00 22.21 9.42
CA SER A 125 -3.24 21.08 8.53
C SER A 125 -4.74 20.92 8.32
N LYS A 126 -5.17 20.97 7.07
CA LYS A 126 -6.54 20.71 6.66
C LYS A 126 -6.61 19.40 5.91
N ILE A 127 -7.61 18.61 6.25
CA ILE A 127 -7.86 17.31 5.63
C ILE A 127 -9.16 17.43 4.85
N ASN A 128 -9.08 17.23 3.54
CA ASN A 128 -10.24 17.21 2.65
C ASN A 128 -10.50 15.76 2.21
N ALA A 129 -11.76 15.33 2.30
CA ALA A 129 -12.19 14.08 1.69
C ALA A 129 -12.57 14.38 0.24
N ILE A 130 -11.99 13.66 -0.70
CA ILE A 130 -12.21 13.81 -2.15
C ILE A 130 -12.76 12.49 -2.65
N ASP A 131 -13.75 12.54 -3.54
CA ASP A 131 -14.34 11.33 -4.10
C ASP A 131 -13.31 10.58 -4.96
N TRP A 132 -13.24 9.26 -4.78
CA TRP A 132 -12.23 8.42 -5.42
C TRP A 132 -12.28 8.48 -6.95
N ASP A 133 -13.46 8.75 -7.50
CA ASP A 133 -13.66 8.90 -8.93
C ASP A 133 -13.01 10.17 -9.50
N GLU A 134 -12.85 11.23 -8.69
CA GLU A 134 -12.19 12.49 -9.08
C GLU A 134 -10.66 12.38 -9.15
N LEU A 135 -10.09 11.25 -8.72
CA LEU A 135 -8.66 10.97 -8.87
C LEU A 135 -8.33 10.81 -10.37
N VAL A 136 -7.72 11.84 -10.97
CA VAL A 136 -7.25 11.89 -12.36
C VAL A 136 -5.88 11.22 -12.51
#